data_AF-A0A7S7LYC7-F1
#
_entry.id   AF-A0A7S7LYC7-F1
#
_cell.length_a   1.000
_cell.length_b   1.000
_cell.length_c   1.000
_cell.angle_alpha   90.00
_cell.angle_beta   90.00
_cell.angle_gamma   90.00
#
_symmetry.space_group_name_H-M   'P 1'
#
loop_
_entity.id
_entity.type
_entity.pdbx_description
1 polymer ?
#
loop_
_entity_poly.entity_id
_entity_poly.type
_entity_poly.pdbx_seq_one_letter_code
_entity_poly.pdbx_strand_id
1 'polypeptide(L)'
;MKISRFITTSILGATLAIIISGCSAANVHSNMRIADANSNMETRCVELDMRDQKDMDETLAKYDGWRVFYISEYTTGNKIGTHGSVCFERQK
;
A
#
# COMPACT_ATOMS: atom_id res chain seq x y z
N MET A 1 47.56 15.98 -18.43
CA MET A 1 46.18 16.11 -17.91
C MET A 1 45.28 14.98 -18.43
N LYS A 2 45.33 13.78 -17.84
CA LYS A 2 44.45 12.64 -18.22
C LYS A 2 43.82 11.89 -17.04
N ILE A 3 44.33 12.12 -15.82
CA ILE A 3 43.91 11.42 -14.58
C ILE A 3 42.59 11.99 -14.02
N SER A 4 42.31 13.28 -14.23
CA SER A 4 41.10 13.95 -13.73
C SER A 4 39.80 13.45 -14.37
N ARG A 5 39.84 12.94 -15.61
CA ARG A 5 38.64 12.47 -16.33
C ARG A 5 38.22 11.05 -15.95
N PHE A 6 39.10 10.26 -15.34
CA PHE A 6 38.79 8.91 -14.87
C PHE A 6 38.11 8.91 -13.51
N ILE A 7 38.46 9.89 -12.67
CA ILE A 7 37.90 10.03 -11.32
C ILE A 7 36.45 10.52 -11.39
N THR A 8 36.14 11.45 -12.30
CA THR A 8 34.78 11.97 -12.47
C THR A 8 33.79 10.96 -13.06
N THR A 9 34.21 10.05 -13.93
CA THR A 9 33.35 8.98 -14.45
C THR A 9 33.08 7.88 -13.43
N SER A 10 34.05 7.53 -12.59
CA SER A 10 33.83 6.54 -11.52
C SER A 10 32.89 7.03 -10.41
N ILE A 11 32.95 8.32 -10.04
CA ILE A 11 32.09 8.87 -8.97
C ILE A 11 30.63 8.99 -9.45
N LEU A 12 30.40 9.31 -10.72
CA LEU A 12 29.06 9.41 -11.30
C LEU A 12 28.37 8.05 -11.48
N GLY A 13 29.15 6.98 -11.71
CA GLY A 13 28.62 5.61 -11.76
C GLY A 13 28.17 5.08 -10.39
N ALA A 14 28.87 5.46 -9.31
CA ALA A 14 28.56 5.01 -7.96
C ALA A 14 27.28 5.64 -7.40
N THR A 15 26.99 6.90 -7.71
CA THR A 15 25.77 7.58 -7.25
C THR A 15 24.50 7.05 -7.91
N LEU A 16 24.55 6.56 -9.15
CA LEU A 16 23.38 6.02 -9.84
C LEU A 16 22.94 4.65 -9.29
N ALA A 17 23.87 3.86 -8.75
CA ALA A 17 23.58 2.54 -8.17
C ALA A 17 22.79 2.63 -6.83
N ILE A 18 22.93 3.73 -6.09
CA ILE A 18 22.29 3.91 -4.77
C ILE A 18 20.80 4.27 -4.91
N ILE A 19 20.37 4.83 -6.05
CA ILE A 19 18.99 5.30 -6.25
C ILE A 19 18.03 4.16 -6.62
N ILE A 20 18.55 3.03 -7.10
CA ILE A 20 17.74 1.90 -7.60
C ILE A 20 17.43 0.89 -6.48
N SER A 21 18.15 0.91 -5.36
CA SER A 21 17.93 0.02 -4.21
C SER A 21 16.77 0.43 -3.28
N GLY A 22 15.98 1.44 -3.66
CA GLY A 22 14.87 1.98 -2.85
C GLY A 22 13.49 1.33 -3.05
N CYS A 23 13.36 0.25 -3.83
CA CYS A 23 12.09 -0.48 -3.98
C CYS A 23 12.08 -1.74 -3.12
N SER A 24 12.04 -1.61 -1.80
CA SER A 24 11.60 -2.74 -0.98
C SER A 24 10.13 -3.03 -1.32
N ALA A 25 9.84 -4.26 -1.76
CA ALA A 25 8.47 -4.71 -1.94
C ALA A 25 7.73 -4.50 -0.60
N ALA A 26 6.62 -3.77 -0.62
CA ALA A 26 5.79 -3.58 0.56
C ALA A 26 5.39 -4.97 1.09
N ASN A 27 5.85 -5.30 2.29
CA ASN A 27 5.53 -6.58 2.92
C ASN A 27 4.10 -6.50 3.45
N VAL A 28 3.13 -6.83 2.59
CA VAL A 28 1.72 -6.88 2.94
C VAL A 28 1.48 -8.15 3.76
N HIS A 29 1.55 -8.01 5.09
CA HIS A 29 1.20 -9.09 6.00
C HIS A 29 -0.32 -9.15 6.15
N SER A 30 -0.95 -10.12 5.48
CA SER A 30 -2.37 -10.36 5.68
C SER A 30 -2.61 -11.24 6.91
N ASN A 31 -3.01 -10.62 8.01
CA ASN A 31 -3.57 -11.36 9.15
C ASN A 31 -5.00 -11.77 8.78
N MET A 32 -5.12 -12.90 8.08
CA MET A 32 -6.43 -13.49 7.79
C MET A 32 -7.07 -13.92 9.10
N ARG A 33 -8.23 -13.35 9.42
CA ARG A 33 -9.10 -13.82 10.50
C ARG A 33 -9.33 -15.32 10.32
N ILE A 34 -9.31 -16.10 11.40
CA ILE A 34 -9.72 -17.51 11.34
C ILE A 34 -11.15 -17.53 10.82
N ALA A 35 -11.35 -18.08 9.62
CA ALA A 35 -12.65 -18.17 8.99
C ALA A 35 -13.52 -19.15 9.79
N ASP A 36 -14.42 -18.61 10.61
CA ASP A 36 -15.44 -19.41 11.25
C ASP A 36 -16.53 -19.70 10.21
N ALA A 37 -16.61 -20.97 9.79
CA ALA A 37 -17.59 -21.46 8.83
C ALA A 37 -19.05 -21.32 9.33
N ASN A 38 -19.26 -21.06 10.62
CA ASN A 38 -20.56 -20.74 11.22
C ASN A 38 -20.82 -19.23 11.39
N SER A 39 -19.97 -18.36 10.82
CA SER A 39 -20.16 -16.92 11.03
C SER A 39 -21.41 -16.41 10.29
N ASN A 40 -22.42 -15.97 11.03
CA ASN A 40 -23.57 -15.24 10.51
C ASN A 40 -23.19 -13.80 10.13
N MET A 41 -22.07 -13.64 9.42
CA MET A 41 -21.46 -12.36 9.11
C MET A 41 -21.56 -12.08 7.61
N GLU A 42 -21.87 -10.84 7.26
CA GLU A 42 -21.67 -10.28 5.93
C GLU A 42 -20.29 -9.62 5.88
N THR A 43 -19.56 -9.78 4.78
CA THR A 43 -18.23 -9.22 4.58
C THR A 43 -18.18 -8.41 3.28
N ARG A 44 -17.57 -7.23 3.31
CA ARG A 44 -17.36 -6.36 2.15
C ARG A 44 -15.96 -5.76 2.20
N CYS A 45 -15.26 -5.75 1.07
CA CYS A 45 -13.97 -5.09 0.92
C CYS A 45 -14.08 -3.98 -0.12
N VAL A 46 -13.42 -2.85 0.12
CA VAL A 46 -13.32 -1.73 -0.81
C VAL A 46 -11.86 -1.34 -1.00
N GLU A 47 -11.55 -0.85 -2.18
CA GLU A 47 -10.29 -0.16 -2.45
C GLU A 47 -10.50 1.34 -2.32
N LEU A 48 -9.53 2.02 -1.72
CA LEU A 48 -9.53 3.45 -1.45
C LEU A 48 -8.24 4.05 -2.01
N ASP A 49 -8.33 5.21 -2.65
CA ASP A 49 -7.16 6.08 -2.81
C ASP A 49 -6.96 6.84 -1.50
N MET A 50 -5.87 6.54 -0.78
CA MET A 50 -5.60 7.12 0.54
C MET A 50 -5.26 8.62 0.47
N ARG A 51 -5.16 9.19 -0.75
CA ARG A 51 -4.89 10.61 -0.99
C ARG A 51 -6.17 11.39 -1.29
N ASP A 52 -7.24 10.73 -1.70
CA ASP A 52 -8.53 11.36 -1.96
C ASP A 52 -9.40 11.26 -0.71
N GLN A 53 -9.26 12.24 0.19
CA GLN A 53 -10.00 12.27 1.44
C GLN A 53 -11.51 12.28 1.22
N LYS A 54 -11.99 12.93 0.16
CA LYS A 54 -13.43 13.02 -0.11
C LYS A 54 -13.99 11.66 -0.54
N ASP A 55 -13.34 10.99 -1.49
CA ASP A 55 -13.75 9.66 -1.94
C ASP A 55 -13.67 8.63 -0.79
N MET A 56 -12.62 8.75 0.04
CA MET A 56 -12.46 7.93 1.23
C MET A 56 -13.63 8.16 2.21
N ASP A 57 -13.92 9.39 2.60
CA ASP A 57 -14.99 9.69 3.55
C ASP A 57 -16.36 9.23 3.01
N GLU A 58 -16.66 9.49 1.73
CA GLU A 58 -17.90 9.04 1.09
C GLU A 58 -18.01 7.50 1.01
N THR A 59 -16.90 6.80 0.81
CA THR A 59 -16.88 5.34 0.75
C THR A 59 -16.96 4.71 2.13
N LEU A 60 -16.22 5.24 3.12
CA LEU A 60 -16.23 4.75 4.50
C LEU A 60 -17.58 4.98 5.18
N ALA A 61 -18.28 6.09 4.89
CA ALA A 61 -19.61 6.37 5.43
C ALA A 61 -20.66 5.29 5.09
N LYS A 62 -20.51 4.58 3.96
CA LYS A 62 -21.42 3.49 3.56
C LYS A 62 -21.34 2.28 4.48
N TYR A 63 -20.24 2.17 5.23
CA TYR A 63 -19.96 1.07 6.15
C TYR A 63 -19.99 1.53 7.61
N ASP A 64 -20.60 2.68 7.91
CA ASP A 64 -20.80 3.12 9.28
C ASP A 64 -21.57 2.05 10.09
N GLY A 65 -21.10 1.78 11.30
CA GLY A 65 -21.59 0.68 12.14
C GLY A 65 -21.10 -0.73 11.77
N TRP A 66 -20.30 -0.90 10.71
CA TRP A 66 -19.63 -2.17 10.41
C TRP A 66 -18.28 -2.25 11.12
N ARG A 67 -17.86 -3.46 11.50
CA ARG A 67 -16.55 -3.73 12.10
C ARG A 67 -15.50 -3.84 11.00
N VAL A 68 -14.46 -3.03 11.05
CA VAL A 68 -13.26 -3.25 10.23
C VAL A 68 -12.48 -4.44 10.77
N PHE A 69 -12.14 -5.39 9.92
CA PHE A 69 -11.35 -6.56 10.31
C PHE A 69 -10.06 -6.74 9.50
N TYR A 70 -9.89 -6.00 8.41
CA TYR A 70 -8.69 -6.01 7.59
C TYR A 70 -8.44 -4.63 6.97
N ILE A 71 -7.20 -4.17 7.02
CA ILE A 71 -6.71 -3.00 6.31
C ILE A 71 -5.35 -3.36 5.72
N SER A 72 -5.15 -3.05 4.45
CA SER A 72 -3.86 -3.13 3.79
C SER A 72 -3.62 -1.87 2.99
N GLU A 73 -2.47 -1.24 3.20
CA GLU A 73 -2.01 -0.12 2.39
C GLU A 73 -0.90 -0.60 1.46
N TYR A 74 -0.90 -0.12 0.22
CA TYR A 74 0.15 -0.40 -0.75
C TYR A 74 0.38 0.82 -1.65
N THR A 75 1.65 1.03 -1.98
CA THR A 75 2.05 2.03 -2.97
C THR A 75 1.88 1.44 -4.37
N THR A 76 1.23 2.17 -5.28
CA THR A 76 1.09 1.72 -6.67
C THR A 76 2.44 1.66 -7.38
N GLY A 77 2.57 0.80 -8.40
CA GLY A 77 3.84 0.59 -9.11
C GLY A 77 4.44 1.84 -9.77
N ASN A 78 3.61 2.87 -10.04
CA ASN A 78 4.06 4.18 -10.51
C ASN A 78 4.68 5.05 -9.40
N LYS A 79 4.66 4.60 -8.14
CA LYS A 79 5.16 5.29 -6.92
C LYS A 79 4.55 6.68 -6.66
N ILE A 80 3.45 6.99 -7.33
CA ILE A 80 2.80 8.31 -7.25
C ILE A 80 1.58 8.25 -6.31
N GLY A 81 0.99 7.07 -6.11
CA GLY A 81 -0.21 6.89 -5.30
C GLY A 81 -0.05 5.88 -4.18
N THR A 82 -0.77 6.14 -3.09
CA THR A 82 -0.97 5.20 -1.99
C THR A 82 -2.43 4.78 -2.06
N HIS A 83 -2.66 3.48 -2.25
CA HIS A 83 -3.99 2.90 -2.21
C HIS A 83 -4.08 1.98 -1.00
N GLY A 84 -5.30 1.65 -0.59
CA GLY A 84 -5.47 0.57 0.37
C GLY A 84 -6.78 -0.17 0.20
N SER A 85 -6.77 -1.40 0.67
CA SER A 85 -7.95 -2.25 0.76
C SER A 85 -8.42 -2.30 2.21
N VAL A 86 -9.69 -1.96 2.44
CA VAL A 86 -10.33 -2.02 3.74
C VAL A 86 -11.49 -3.00 3.67
N CYS A 87 -11.52 -3.98 4.58
CA CYS A 87 -12.62 -4.92 4.68
C CYS A 87 -13.40 -4.75 5.99
N PHE A 88 -14.71 -4.73 5.81
CA PHE A 88 -15.73 -4.56 6.82
C PHE A 88 -16.52 -5.85 7.00
N GLU A 89 -17.03 -6.06 8.19
CA GLU A 89 -18.01 -7.10 8.48
C GLU A 89 -19.11 -6.59 9.41
N ARG A 90 -20.29 -7.20 9.29
CA ARG A 90 -21.39 -7.03 10.25
C ARG A 90 -22.15 -8.35 10.39
N GLN A 91 -22.97 -8.46 11.43
CA GLN A 91 -23.96 -9.54 11.46
C GLN A 91 -24.98 -9.33 10.34
N LYS A 92 -25.40 -10.41 9.71
CA LYS A 92 -26.47 -10.37 8.70
C LYS A 92 -27.81 -9.96 9.30
#